data_AF-A0A858AUS1-F1
#
_entry.id   AF-A0A858AUS1-F1
#
_cell.length_a   1.000
_cell.length_b   1.000
_cell.length_c   1.000
_cell.angle_alpha   90.00
_cell.angle_beta   90.00
_cell.angle_gamma   90.00
#
_symmetry.space_group_name_H-M   'P 1'
#
loop_
_entity.id
_entity.type
_entity.pdbx_description
1 polymer ?
#
loop_
_entity_poly.entity_id
_entity_poly.type
_entity_poly.pdbx_seq_one_letter_code
_entity_poly.pdbx_strand_id
1 'polypeptide(L)'
;MPTSQIISCQNKPTPDEDYFIPKLNDQPKSIEEIEILACEAYDKNQRYLEISTNKWDEYKNSIPNWNQLPQEERDKHNVSFSLNSIESQKQDIFYFWLDTYKYKIYQFNPEYTKTLTTPNGYKLNIKAGNRNLYDYSLKLALENQFTIKETKDHIQKIYNWGMQENPNTTSKKEK
;
A
#
# COMPACT_ATOMS: atom_id res chain seq x y z
N MET A 1 1.55 31.05 -43.62
CA MET A 1 2.52 30.16 -42.94
C MET A 1 1.74 29.38 -41.88
N PRO A 2 1.85 28.05 -41.81
CA PRO A 2 1.05 27.28 -40.87
C PRO A 2 1.63 27.42 -39.45
N THR A 3 0.74 27.73 -38.51
CA THR A 3 0.97 27.77 -37.08
C THR A 3 1.24 26.36 -36.58
N SER A 4 2.51 25.99 -36.38
CA SER A 4 2.83 24.75 -35.67
C SER A 4 2.48 24.93 -34.20
N GLN A 5 1.29 24.44 -33.85
CA GLN A 5 0.94 24.04 -32.49
C GLN A 5 2.04 23.11 -31.99
N ILE A 6 2.87 23.58 -31.07
CA ILE A 6 3.67 22.69 -30.23
C ILE A 6 2.65 22.03 -29.30
N ILE A 7 2.08 20.93 -29.77
CA ILE A 7 1.30 20.00 -28.98
C ILE A 7 2.24 19.53 -27.89
N SER A 8 1.98 19.98 -26.66
CA SER A 8 2.60 19.45 -25.46
C SER A 8 2.29 17.95 -25.41
N CYS A 9 3.26 17.13 -25.80
CA CYS A 9 3.24 15.70 -25.55
C CYS A 9 3.44 15.48 -24.04
N GLN A 10 2.42 15.81 -23.25
CA GLN A 10 2.26 15.17 -21.96
C GLN A 10 1.88 13.72 -22.25
N ASN A 11 2.89 12.86 -22.32
CA ASN A 11 2.68 11.43 -22.21
C ASN A 11 1.82 11.25 -20.94
N LYS A 12 0.58 10.76 -21.10
CA LYS A 12 -0.17 10.25 -19.95
C LYS A 12 0.76 9.26 -19.24
N PRO A 13 0.93 9.34 -17.91
CA PRO A 13 1.72 8.36 -17.20
C PRO A 13 1.19 6.98 -17.57
N THR A 14 2.04 6.17 -18.18
CA THR A 14 1.76 4.76 -18.42
C THR A 14 1.45 4.17 -17.04
N PRO A 15 0.31 3.47 -16.84
CA PRO A 15 0.03 2.84 -15.57
C PRO A 15 1.19 1.89 -15.28
N ASP A 16 1.93 2.19 -14.22
CA ASP A 16 3.06 1.39 -13.79
C ASP A 16 2.53 0.00 -13.42
N GLU A 17 3.03 -1.05 -14.07
CA GLU A 17 2.60 -2.44 -13.85
C GLU A 17 2.85 -2.88 -12.39
N ASP A 18 3.68 -2.16 -11.63
CA ASP A 18 3.87 -2.38 -10.19
C ASP A 18 2.66 -2.00 -9.32
N TYR A 19 1.62 -1.36 -9.87
CA TYR A 19 0.31 -1.23 -9.22
C TYR A 19 -0.52 -2.52 -9.30
N PHE A 20 -0.08 -3.54 -10.04
CA PHE A 20 -0.84 -4.78 -10.17
C PHE A 20 -0.52 -5.79 -9.07
N ILE A 21 -1.47 -5.83 -8.16
CA ILE A 21 -1.88 -6.96 -7.35
C ILE A 21 -2.08 -8.19 -8.26
N PRO A 22 -1.81 -9.43 -7.79
CA PRO A 22 -2.29 -10.65 -8.47
C PRO A 22 -3.75 -10.50 -8.89
N LYS A 23 -4.16 -11.13 -9.99
CA LYS A 23 -5.53 -11.06 -10.54
C LYS A 23 -6.54 -11.14 -9.39
N LEU A 24 -7.17 -10.01 -9.05
CA LEU A 24 -8.17 -9.82 -7.97
C LEU A 24 -9.46 -10.65 -8.16
N ASN A 25 -9.45 -11.60 -9.09
CA ASN A 25 -10.59 -12.45 -9.39
C ASN A 25 -10.65 -13.66 -8.45
N ASP A 26 -9.51 -14.07 -7.87
CA ASP A 26 -9.45 -15.27 -7.05
C ASP A 26 -9.28 -14.91 -5.56
N GLN A 27 -10.06 -15.56 -4.70
CA GLN A 27 -9.91 -15.48 -3.25
C GLN A 27 -8.85 -16.49 -2.77
N PRO A 28 -8.05 -16.19 -1.73
CA PRO A 28 -7.05 -17.12 -1.21
C PRO A 28 -7.70 -18.44 -0.78
N LYS A 29 -7.04 -19.56 -1.05
CA LYS A 29 -7.56 -20.92 -0.80
C LYS A 29 -7.25 -21.43 0.59
N SER A 30 -6.18 -20.93 1.21
CA SER A 30 -5.77 -21.32 2.55
C SER A 30 -5.01 -20.21 3.27
N ILE A 31 -4.76 -20.42 4.57
CA ILE A 31 -3.92 -19.51 5.36
C ILE A 31 -2.48 -19.51 4.83
N GLU A 32 -1.95 -20.66 4.41
CA GLU A 32 -0.58 -20.79 3.88
C GLU A 32 -0.38 -19.95 2.61
N GLU A 33 -1.38 -19.89 1.73
CA GLU A 33 -1.34 -18.99 0.56
C GLU A 33 -1.29 -17.52 1.00
N ILE A 34 -2.07 -17.15 2.02
CA ILE A 34 -2.05 -15.80 2.58
C ILE A 34 -0.71 -15.47 3.27
N GLU A 35 -0.07 -16.44 3.94
CA GLU A 35 1.25 -16.28 4.54
C GLU A 35 2.31 -15.91 3.49
N ILE A 36 2.31 -16.61 2.34
CA ILE A 36 3.22 -16.33 1.22
C ILE A 36 2.99 -14.91 0.69
N LEU A 37 1.74 -14.58 0.37
CA LEU A 37 1.37 -13.27 -0.17
C LEU A 37 1.67 -12.12 0.82
N ALA A 38 1.48 -12.35 2.11
CA ALA A 38 1.81 -11.37 3.15
C ALA A 38 3.33 -11.15 3.27
N CYS A 39 4.13 -12.21 3.21
CA CYS A 39 5.60 -12.09 3.18
C CYS A 39 6.07 -11.30 1.94
N GLU A 40 5.53 -11.58 0.76
CA GLU A 40 5.86 -10.85 -0.47
C GLU A 40 5.47 -9.37 -0.39
N ALA A 41 4.26 -9.07 0.10
CA ALA A 41 3.81 -7.69 0.30
C ALA A 41 4.69 -6.96 1.32
N TYR A 42 5.10 -7.63 2.40
CA TYR A 42 6.01 -7.07 3.39
C TYR A 42 7.36 -6.73 2.78
N ASP A 43 7.96 -7.66 2.03
CA ASP A 43 9.26 -7.44 1.37
C ASP A 43 9.21 -6.28 0.37
N LYS A 44 8.12 -6.17 -0.40
CA LYS A 44 7.90 -5.03 -1.31
C LYS A 44 7.73 -3.73 -0.54
N ASN A 45 6.94 -3.72 0.54
CA ASN A 45 6.78 -2.55 1.39
C ASN A 45 8.13 -2.07 1.94
N GLN A 46 8.96 -2.97 2.48
CA GLN A 46 10.29 -2.62 2.99
C GLN A 46 11.19 -2.05 1.89
N ARG A 47 11.19 -2.66 0.70
CA ARG A 47 11.97 -2.18 -0.44
C ARG A 47 11.56 -0.77 -0.86
N TYR A 48 10.27 -0.50 -1.03
CA TYR A 48 9.81 0.83 -1.46
C TYR A 48 9.97 1.88 -0.35
N LEU A 49 9.87 1.48 0.92
CA LEU A 49 10.22 2.34 2.04
C LEU A 49 11.70 2.76 1.99
N GLU A 50 12.62 1.82 1.78
CA GLU A 50 14.05 2.11 1.66
C GLU A 50 14.33 3.08 0.50
N ILE A 51 13.78 2.79 -0.68
CA ILE A 51 13.97 3.67 -1.85
C ILE A 51 13.37 5.06 -1.60
N SER A 52 12.15 5.13 -1.04
CA SER A 52 11.49 6.40 -0.74
C SER A 52 12.29 7.21 0.28
N THR A 53 12.82 6.56 1.31
CA THR A 53 13.67 7.20 2.34
C THR A 53 14.94 7.78 1.72
N ASN A 54 15.64 7.01 0.88
CA ASN A 54 16.85 7.49 0.20
C ASN A 54 16.55 8.71 -0.69
N LYS A 55 15.45 8.66 -1.47
CA LYS A 55 15.02 9.78 -2.31
C LYS A 55 14.59 11.00 -1.49
N TRP A 56 13.98 10.79 -0.33
CA TRP A 56 13.62 11.87 0.58
C TRP A 56 14.86 12.55 1.14
N ASP A 57 15.87 11.78 1.53
CA ASP A 57 17.14 12.33 2.02
C ASP A 57 17.86 13.13 0.94
N GLU A 58 17.90 12.64 -0.31
CA GLU A 58 18.41 13.38 -1.46
C GLU A 58 17.65 14.70 -1.68
N TYR A 59 16.32 14.65 -1.69
CA TYR A 59 15.47 15.83 -1.84
C TYR A 59 15.71 16.85 -0.73
N LYS A 60 15.70 16.41 0.53
CA LYS A 60 15.97 17.25 1.70
C LYS A 60 17.35 17.91 1.63
N ASN A 61 18.38 17.16 1.23
CA ASN A 61 19.74 17.69 1.10
C ASN A 61 19.87 18.69 -0.05
N SER A 62 18.98 18.65 -1.04
CA SER A 62 18.95 19.62 -2.14
C SER A 62 18.39 21.00 -1.74
N ILE A 63 17.72 21.10 -0.58
CA ILE A 63 17.08 22.33 -0.12
C ILE A 63 18.06 23.15 0.73
N PRO A 64 18.45 24.36 0.30
CA PRO A 64 19.38 25.20 1.05
C PRO A 64 18.85 25.53 2.45
N ASN A 65 19.73 25.48 3.45
CA ASN A 65 19.40 25.83 4.84
C ASN A 65 18.19 25.06 5.43
N TRP A 66 17.93 23.82 5.00
CA TRP A 66 16.80 23.00 5.47
C TRP A 66 16.55 23.06 6.99
N ASN A 67 17.61 22.96 7.80
CA ASN A 67 17.51 22.95 9.26
C ASN A 67 17.05 24.31 9.86
N GLN A 68 17.13 25.39 9.09
CA GLN A 68 16.71 26.74 9.47
C GLN A 68 15.28 27.06 9.00
N LEU A 69 14.68 26.23 8.13
CA LEU A 69 13.32 26.42 7.67
C LEU A 69 12.31 26.29 8.84
N PRO A 70 11.21 27.07 8.85
CA PRO A 70 10.09 26.86 9.75
C PRO A 70 9.49 25.46 9.61
N GLN A 71 8.87 24.94 10.67
CA GLN A 71 8.25 23.61 10.66
C GLN A 71 7.17 23.49 9.57
N GLU A 72 6.32 24.50 9.41
CA GLU A 72 5.25 24.51 8.41
C GLU A 72 5.79 24.37 6.97
N GLU A 73 6.95 24.97 6.69
CA GLU A 73 7.59 24.86 5.38
C GLU A 73 8.15 23.46 5.15
N ARG A 74 8.80 22.87 6.16
CA ARG A 74 9.25 21.47 6.12
C ARG A 74 8.08 20.50 5.93
N ASP A 75 6.95 20.75 6.57
CA ASP A 75 5.74 19.95 6.43
C ASP A 75 5.17 20.04 4.99
N LYS A 76 5.16 21.23 4.40
CA LYS A 76 4.78 21.41 2.97
C LYS A 76 5.71 20.63 2.04
N HIS A 77 7.01 20.66 2.29
CA HIS A 77 7.98 19.87 1.53
C HIS A 77 7.75 18.36 1.68
N ASN A 78 7.47 17.90 2.89
CA ASN A 78 7.15 16.49 3.15
C ASN A 78 5.89 16.06 2.40
N VAL A 79 4.80 16.82 2.53
CA VAL A 79 3.54 16.57 1.80
C VAL A 79 3.78 16.56 0.29
N SER A 80 4.48 17.57 -0.23
CA SER A 80 4.79 17.67 -1.66
C SER A 80 5.63 16.49 -2.14
N PHE A 81 6.65 16.08 -1.38
CA PHE A 81 7.48 14.94 -1.76
C PHE A 81 6.66 13.65 -1.78
N SER A 82 5.93 13.35 -0.70
CA SER A 82 5.15 12.11 -0.63
C SER A 82 4.13 12.02 -1.77
N LEU A 83 3.39 13.10 -2.04
CA LEU A 83 2.39 13.12 -3.12
C LEU A 83 2.99 12.95 -4.52
N ASN A 84 4.25 13.33 -4.74
CA ASN A 84 4.93 13.17 -6.03
C ASN A 84 5.87 11.95 -6.08
N SER A 85 6.03 11.24 -4.97
CA SER A 85 6.92 10.08 -4.86
C SER A 85 6.17 8.80 -5.18
N ILE A 86 6.43 8.24 -6.36
CA ILE A 86 5.83 6.97 -6.78
C ILE A 86 6.17 5.82 -5.82
N GLU A 87 7.37 5.81 -5.23
CA GLU A 87 7.76 4.80 -4.25
C GLU A 87 7.00 4.95 -2.93
N SER A 88 6.72 6.17 -2.48
CA SER A 88 5.82 6.39 -1.33
C SER A 88 4.43 5.81 -1.61
N GLN A 89 3.90 6.06 -2.80
CA GLN A 89 2.59 5.52 -3.19
C GLN A 89 2.57 3.98 -3.24
N LYS A 90 3.63 3.35 -3.77
CA LYS A 90 3.78 1.89 -3.76
C LYS A 90 3.89 1.33 -2.34
N GLN A 91 4.68 1.98 -1.49
CA GLN A 91 4.83 1.61 -0.09
C GLN A 91 3.47 1.57 0.63
N ASP A 92 2.65 2.63 0.47
CA ASP A 92 1.31 2.72 1.07
C ASP A 92 0.39 1.57 0.62
N ILE A 93 0.43 1.23 -0.68
CA ILE A 93 -0.35 0.13 -1.23
C ILE A 93 0.05 -1.22 -0.62
N PHE A 94 1.35 -1.53 -0.56
CA PHE A 94 1.81 -2.79 0.00
C PHE A 94 1.59 -2.88 1.52
N TYR A 95 1.62 -1.74 2.22
CA TYR A 95 1.22 -1.68 3.62
C TYR A 95 -0.25 -2.05 3.79
N PHE A 96 -1.14 -1.47 2.97
CA PHE A 96 -2.56 -1.78 3.02
C PHE A 96 -2.89 -3.25 2.68
N TRP A 97 -2.09 -3.86 1.79
CA TRP A 97 -2.18 -5.29 1.52
C TRP A 97 -1.96 -6.15 2.75
N LEU A 98 -1.02 -5.79 3.62
CA LEU A 98 -0.79 -6.53 4.86
C LEU A 98 -2.05 -6.52 5.74
N ASP A 99 -2.74 -5.39 5.86
CA ASP A 99 -3.99 -5.31 6.62
C ASP A 99 -5.11 -6.12 5.96
N THR A 100 -5.16 -6.11 4.63
CA THR A 100 -6.07 -6.95 3.84
C THR A 100 -5.86 -8.43 4.11
N TYR A 101 -4.60 -8.89 4.12
CA TYR A 101 -4.26 -10.28 4.39
C TYR A 101 -4.54 -10.69 5.84
N LYS A 102 -4.30 -9.80 6.82
CA LYS A 102 -4.73 -10.03 8.21
C LYS A 102 -6.24 -10.22 8.31
N TYR A 103 -7.03 -9.47 7.54
CA TYR A 103 -8.48 -9.65 7.48
C TYR A 103 -8.88 -10.96 6.78
N LYS A 104 -8.24 -11.33 5.67
CA LYS A 104 -8.47 -12.63 5.04
C LYS A 104 -8.16 -13.79 5.98
N ILE A 105 -7.07 -13.72 6.74
CA ILE A 105 -6.75 -14.70 7.79
C ILE A 105 -7.86 -14.76 8.84
N TYR A 106 -8.39 -13.61 9.28
CA TYR A 106 -9.50 -13.58 10.23
C TYR A 106 -10.74 -14.34 9.73
N GLN A 107 -11.03 -14.28 8.43
CA GLN A 107 -12.13 -15.05 7.83
C GLN A 107 -11.90 -16.57 7.93
N PHE A 108 -10.65 -17.05 7.90
CA PHE A 108 -10.32 -18.47 8.12
C PHE A 108 -10.25 -18.87 9.59
N ASN A 109 -9.55 -18.06 10.39
CA ASN A 109 -9.28 -18.32 11.81
C ASN A 109 -9.12 -17.00 12.58
N PRO A 110 -10.14 -16.58 13.36
CA PRO A 110 -10.10 -15.36 14.16
C PRO A 110 -8.99 -15.30 15.21
N GLU A 111 -8.51 -16.44 15.69
CA GLU A 111 -7.50 -16.53 16.76
C GLU A 111 -6.08 -16.71 16.21
N TYR A 112 -5.90 -16.61 14.88
CA TYR A 112 -4.62 -16.86 14.25
C TYR A 112 -3.57 -15.82 14.65
N THR A 113 -2.40 -16.31 15.04
CA THR A 113 -1.19 -15.53 15.27
C THR A 113 0.04 -16.36 14.92
N LYS A 114 0.99 -15.78 14.18
CA LYS A 114 2.23 -16.45 13.78
C LYS A 114 3.34 -15.44 13.49
N THR A 115 4.58 -15.85 13.74
CA THR A 115 5.77 -15.14 13.25
C THR A 115 6.32 -15.89 12.04
N LEU A 116 6.51 -15.17 10.94
CA LEU A 116 7.07 -15.66 9.69
C LEU A 116 8.44 -15.02 9.45
N THR A 117 9.28 -15.71 8.69
CA THR A 117 10.49 -15.14 8.09
C THR A 117 10.22 -14.93 6.61
N THR A 118 10.35 -13.70 6.12
CA THR A 118 10.12 -13.38 4.71
C THR A 118 11.27 -13.88 3.83
N PRO A 119 11.09 -13.97 2.50
CA PRO A 119 12.17 -14.30 1.57
C PRO A 119 13.43 -13.43 1.72
N ASN A 120 13.26 -12.14 2.03
CA ASN A 120 14.38 -11.23 2.29
C ASN A 120 14.95 -11.31 3.72
N GLY A 121 14.49 -12.27 4.54
CA GLY A 121 15.00 -12.51 5.88
C GLY A 121 14.40 -11.62 6.98
N TYR A 122 13.38 -10.82 6.68
CA TYR A 122 12.70 -10.02 7.69
C TYR A 122 11.77 -10.87 8.55
N LYS A 123 11.58 -10.47 9.82
CA LYS A 123 10.57 -11.08 10.69
C LYS A 123 9.23 -10.38 10.53
N LEU A 124 8.21 -11.10 10.09
CA LEU A 124 6.84 -10.62 9.98
C LEU A 124 5.98 -11.28 11.06
N ASN A 125 5.47 -10.49 12.00
CA ASN A 125 4.44 -10.93 12.94
C ASN A 125 3.05 -10.69 12.32
N ILE A 126 2.37 -11.76 11.94
CA ILE A 126 1.04 -11.70 11.34
C ILE A 126 0.00 -12.26 12.31
N LYS A 127 -1.10 -11.53 12.47
CA LYS A 127 -2.24 -11.93 13.31
C LYS A 127 -3.54 -11.61 12.60
N ALA A 128 -4.58 -12.38 12.90
CA ALA A 128 -5.92 -12.11 12.41
C ALA A 128 -6.36 -10.69 12.79
N GLY A 129 -6.84 -9.93 11.81
CA GLY A 129 -7.39 -8.59 12.00
C GLY A 129 -8.88 -8.63 11.73
N ASN A 130 -9.72 -8.31 12.73
CA ASN A 130 -11.17 -8.29 12.51
C ASN A 130 -11.60 -7.14 11.57
N ARG A 131 -12.89 -7.16 11.18
CA ARG A 131 -13.45 -6.14 10.28
C ARG A 131 -13.27 -4.71 10.79
N ASN A 132 -13.47 -4.46 12.09
CA ASN A 132 -13.35 -3.10 12.65
C ASN A 132 -11.94 -2.54 12.46
N LEU A 133 -10.91 -3.38 12.64
CA LEU A 133 -9.53 -2.98 12.38
C LEU A 133 -9.30 -2.70 10.90
N TYR A 134 -9.85 -3.52 10.01
CA TYR A 134 -9.70 -3.34 8.56
C TYR A 134 -10.41 -2.08 8.04
N ASP A 135 -11.63 -1.82 8.51
CA ASP A 135 -12.40 -0.60 8.22
C ASP A 135 -11.65 0.64 8.73
N TYR A 136 -11.01 0.54 9.89
CA TYR A 136 -10.18 1.62 10.43
C TYR A 136 -8.92 1.87 9.58
N SER A 137 -8.23 0.82 9.12
CA SER A 137 -7.11 0.95 8.19
C SER A 137 -7.51 1.66 6.90
N LEU A 138 -8.69 1.35 6.34
CA LEU A 138 -9.21 2.07 5.16
C LEU A 138 -9.41 3.55 5.47
N LYS A 139 -10.07 3.87 6.59
CA LYS A 139 -10.32 5.25 6.99
C LYS A 139 -9.01 6.05 7.06
N LEU A 140 -7.99 5.52 7.74
CA LEU A 140 -6.69 6.16 7.83
C LEU A 140 -6.06 6.40 6.46
N ALA A 141 -6.09 5.41 5.57
CA ALA A 141 -5.54 5.54 4.23
C ALA A 141 -6.26 6.61 3.38
N LEU A 142 -7.59 6.72 3.50
CA LEU A 142 -8.38 7.70 2.76
C LEU A 142 -8.23 9.13 3.31
N GLU A 143 -8.07 9.27 4.62
CA GLU A 143 -7.85 10.56 5.30
C GLU A 143 -6.39 11.05 5.21
N ASN A 144 -5.45 10.17 4.83
CA ASN A 144 -4.03 10.51 4.75
C ASN A 144 -3.76 11.63 3.72
N GLN A 145 -3.20 12.74 4.19
CA GLN A 145 -2.82 13.88 3.34
C GLN A 145 -1.58 13.61 2.46
N PHE A 146 -0.82 12.56 2.75
CA PHE A 146 0.39 12.17 2.02
C PHE A 146 0.11 11.22 0.83
N THR A 147 -1.15 10.81 0.66
CA THR A 147 -1.57 9.82 -0.34
C THR A 147 -2.40 10.50 -1.43
N ILE A 148 -2.04 10.29 -2.70
CA ILE A 148 -2.77 10.88 -3.84
C ILE A 148 -4.12 10.19 -4.08
N LYS A 149 -4.99 10.83 -4.86
CA LYS A 149 -6.32 10.29 -5.18
C LYS A 149 -6.23 8.92 -5.84
N GLU A 150 -5.33 8.73 -6.80
CA GLU A 150 -5.15 7.49 -7.54
C GLU A 150 -4.77 6.32 -6.62
N THR A 151 -3.90 6.58 -5.65
CA THR A 151 -3.52 5.61 -4.62
C THR A 151 -4.69 5.29 -3.69
N LYS A 152 -5.47 6.29 -3.28
CA LYS A 152 -6.70 6.10 -2.49
C LYS A 152 -7.73 5.26 -3.24
N ASP A 153 -7.94 5.54 -4.52
CA ASP A 153 -8.83 4.76 -5.39
C ASP A 153 -8.35 3.31 -5.52
N HIS A 154 -7.04 3.09 -5.56
CA HIS A 154 -6.45 1.76 -5.57
C HIS A 154 -6.67 1.02 -4.23
N ILE A 155 -6.40 1.68 -3.10
CA ILE A 155 -6.65 1.16 -1.76
C ILE A 155 -8.13 0.79 -1.58
N GLN A 156 -9.06 1.62 -2.07
CA GLN A 156 -10.48 1.30 -2.02
C GLN A 156 -10.83 0.03 -2.81
N LYS A 157 -10.19 -0.21 -3.97
CA LYS A 157 -10.37 -1.44 -4.74
C LYS A 157 -9.87 -2.67 -3.98
N ILE A 158 -8.70 -2.56 -3.33
CA ILE A 158 -8.16 -3.61 -2.46
C ILE A 158 -9.13 -3.90 -1.32
N TYR A 159 -9.64 -2.84 -0.67
CA TYR A 159 -10.62 -2.95 0.40
C TYR A 159 -11.86 -3.71 -0.04
N ASN A 160 -12.45 -3.31 -1.17
CA ASN A 160 -13.64 -3.94 -1.72
C ASN A 160 -13.43 -5.42 -2.03
N TRP A 161 -12.26 -5.80 -2.54
CA TRP A 161 -11.89 -7.21 -2.73
C TRP A 161 -11.70 -7.95 -1.38
N GLY A 162 -11.06 -7.29 -0.42
CA GLY A 162 -10.87 -7.79 0.95
C GLY A 162 -12.19 -8.14 1.63
N MET A 163 -13.21 -7.32 1.41
CA MET A 163 -14.55 -7.47 1.97
C MET A 163 -15.40 -8.57 1.33
N GLN A 164 -15.03 -9.06 0.14
CA GLN A 164 -15.72 -10.21 -0.45
C GLN A 164 -15.59 -11.42 0.47
N GLU A 165 -16.70 -12.16 0.60
CA GLU A 165 -16.71 -13.43 1.31
C GLU A 165 -15.73 -14.40 0.64
N ASN A 166 -14.90 -15.05 1.44
CA ASN A 166 -13.99 -16.06 0.92
C ASN A 166 -14.69 -17.44 0.95
N PRO A 167 -15.02 -18.03 -0.22
CA PRO A 167 -15.76 -19.28 -0.29
C PRO A 167 -14.99 -20.49 0.28
N ASN A 168 -13.69 -20.36 0.51
CA ASN A 168 -12.83 -21.40 1.10
C ASN A 168 -12.84 -21.36 2.63
N THR A 169 -13.54 -20.40 3.23
CA THR A 169 -13.66 -20.28 4.68
C THR A 169 -14.87 -21.04 5.20
N THR A 170 -14.81 -21.50 6.45
CA THR A 170 -15.84 -22.35 7.07
C THR A 170 -17.13 -21.60 7.45
N SER A 171 -17.34 -20.39 6.92
CA SER A 171 -18.58 -19.61 7.09
C SER A 171 -19.82 -20.25 6.46
N LYS A 172 -19.70 -21.42 5.81
CA LYS A 172 -20.80 -22.41 5.76
C LYS A 172 -21.02 -23.07 7.14
N LYS A 173 -21.34 -22.27 8.15
CA LYS A 173 -22.14 -22.71 9.28
C LYS A 173 -23.40 -21.86 9.29
N GLU A 174 -24.41 -22.50 8.69
CA GLU A 174 -25.82 -22.14 8.60
C GLU A 174 -26.34 -21.18 9.69
N LYS A 175 -27.10 -20.18 9.25
CA LYS A 175 -28.52 -20.05 9.61
C LYS A 175 -29.30 -19.42 8.47
#